data_AF-A0AAE4E2M4-F1
#
_entry.id   AF-A0AAE4E2M4-F1
#
_cell.length_a   1.000
_cell.length_b   1.000
_cell.length_c   1.000
_cell.angle_alpha   90.00
_cell.angle_beta   90.00
_cell.angle_gamma   90.00
#
_symmetry.space_group_name_H-M   'P 1'
#
loop_
_entity.id
_entity.type
_entity.pdbx_description
1 polymer ?
#
loop_
_entity_poly.entity_id
_entity_poly.type
_entity_poly.pdbx_seq_one_letter_code
_entity_poly.pdbx_strand_id
1 'polypeptide(L)'
;MTANKPMTGKQLDELMTIAVNMQRDSEKVSDRPAALFAYAVQVAVLELRKVRNEAAALAAENAGIKAAIDATIRWQQSTDPENVESVRMLVDVKTPATEVILADVMAQGVEMFAKEMHADISGDDAREFAAQIRKGAQS
;
A
#
# COMPACT_ATOMS: atom_id res chain seq x y z
N MET A 1 29.71 -1.04 -4.77
CA MET A 1 28.36 -1.47 -5.21
C MET A 1 27.79 -0.36 -6.07
N THR A 2 27.65 -0.59 -7.38
CA THR A 2 26.84 0.29 -8.23
C THR A 2 25.39 0.11 -7.81
N ALA A 3 24.77 1.15 -7.26
CA ALA A 3 23.32 1.14 -7.05
C ALA A 3 22.66 1.06 -8.43
N ASN A 4 22.16 -0.12 -8.81
CA ASN A 4 21.41 -0.27 -10.05
C ASN A 4 20.20 0.67 -10.01
N LYS A 5 20.05 1.46 -11.07
CA LYS A 5 18.93 2.40 -11.20
C LYS A 5 17.60 1.65 -11.02
N PRO A 6 16.69 2.12 -10.14
CA PRO A 6 15.41 1.45 -9.96
C PRO A 6 14.59 1.49 -11.26
N MET A 7 13.94 0.37 -11.60
CA MET A 7 13.03 0.31 -12.74
C MET A 7 11.89 1.32 -12.58
N THR A 8 11.49 1.99 -13.66
CA THR A 8 10.33 2.90 -13.67
C THR A 8 9.00 2.13 -13.63
N GLY A 9 7.88 2.82 -13.38
CA GLY A 9 6.55 2.21 -13.43
C GLY A 9 6.26 1.55 -14.78
N LYS A 10 6.56 2.25 -15.89
CA LYS A 10 6.43 1.72 -17.25
C LYS A 10 7.28 0.48 -17.48
N GLN A 11 8.52 0.47 -16.98
CA GLN A 11 9.40 -0.71 -17.09
C GLN A 11 8.84 -1.90 -16.31
N LEU A 12 8.15 -1.68 -15.18
CA LEU A 12 7.45 -2.74 -14.47
C LEU A 12 6.20 -3.23 -15.22
N ASP A 13 5.48 -2.35 -15.93
CA ASP A 13 4.34 -2.72 -16.80
C ASP A 13 4.78 -3.61 -17.96
N GLU A 14 5.88 -3.24 -18.60
CA GLU A 14 6.51 -4.04 -19.64
C GLU A 14 6.97 -5.39 -19.09
N LEU A 15 7.65 -5.41 -17.94
CA LEU A 15 8.11 -6.65 -17.30
C LEU A 15 6.95 -7.57 -16.92
N MET A 16 5.86 -7.04 -16.35
CA MET A 16 4.65 -7.80 -16.03
C MET A 16 4.07 -8.45 -17.29
N THR A 17 3.95 -7.68 -18.37
CA THR A 17 3.43 -8.17 -19.65
C THR A 17 4.29 -9.29 -20.23
N ILE A 18 5.61 -9.11 -20.18
CA ILE A 18 6.57 -10.14 -20.62
C ILE A 18 6.42 -11.40 -19.77
N ALA A 19 6.36 -11.27 -18.45
CA ALA A 19 6.25 -12.40 -17.54
C ALA A 19 4.93 -13.19 -17.74
N VAL A 20 3.80 -12.50 -17.94
CA VAL A 20 2.51 -13.15 -18.24
C VAL A 20 2.57 -13.93 -19.55
N ASN A 21 3.11 -13.32 -20.62
CA ASN A 21 3.25 -14.00 -21.90
C ASN A 21 4.20 -15.19 -21.82
N MET A 22 5.34 -15.03 -21.13
CA MET A 22 6.31 -16.09 -20.91
C MET A 22 5.70 -17.26 -20.14
N GLN A 23 4.95 -17.00 -19.07
CA GLN A 23 4.26 -18.06 -18.34
C GLN A 23 3.33 -18.86 -19.27
N ARG A 24 2.45 -18.16 -19.99
CA ARG A 24 1.47 -18.77 -20.89
C ARG A 24 2.15 -19.61 -21.98
N ASP A 25 3.22 -19.11 -22.57
CA ASP A 25 3.89 -19.79 -23.67
C ASP A 25 4.73 -20.98 -23.16
N SER A 26 5.34 -20.87 -21.99
CA SER A 26 6.01 -21.99 -21.29
C SER A 26 5.02 -23.10 -20.90
N GLU A 27 3.82 -22.75 -20.43
CA GLU A 27 2.77 -23.73 -20.11
C GLU A 27 2.33 -24.52 -21.35
N LYS A 28 2.21 -23.89 -22.52
CA LYS A 28 1.87 -24.59 -23.79
C LYS A 28 2.89 -25.65 -24.18
N VAL A 29 4.16 -25.40 -23.91
CA VAL A 29 5.26 -26.35 -24.20
C VAL A 29 5.60 -27.24 -23.00
N SER A 30 4.80 -27.19 -21.93
CA SER A 30 5.00 -27.96 -20.68
C SER A 30 6.36 -27.69 -20.00
N ASP A 31 6.95 -26.51 -20.20
CA ASP A 31 8.17 -26.07 -19.50
C ASP A 31 7.80 -25.49 -18.13
N ARG A 32 7.65 -26.39 -17.16
CA ARG A 32 7.23 -26.03 -15.80
C ARG A 32 8.23 -25.11 -15.06
N PRO A 33 9.56 -25.32 -15.14
CA PRO A 33 10.52 -24.39 -14.53
C PRO A 33 10.38 -22.95 -15.04
N ALA A 34 10.27 -22.75 -16.36
CA ALA A 34 10.12 -21.42 -16.92
C ALA A 34 8.78 -20.76 -16.54
N ALA A 35 7.69 -21.53 -16.54
CA ALA A 35 6.38 -21.04 -16.10
C ALA A 35 6.38 -20.59 -14.63
N LEU A 36 7.01 -21.36 -13.73
CA LEU A 36 7.12 -21.00 -12.32
C LEU A 36 7.97 -19.75 -12.10
N PHE A 37 9.09 -19.63 -12.82
CA PHE A 37 9.91 -18.42 -12.77
C PHE A 37 9.14 -17.19 -13.25
N ALA A 38 8.41 -17.31 -14.36
CA ALA A 38 7.56 -16.25 -14.89
C ALA A 38 6.48 -15.81 -13.88
N TYR A 39 5.84 -16.76 -13.20
CA TYR A 39 4.89 -16.47 -12.13
C TYR A 39 5.54 -15.75 -10.95
N ALA A 40 6.71 -16.21 -10.48
CA ALA A 40 7.44 -15.56 -9.40
C ALA A 40 7.83 -14.11 -9.75
N VAL A 41 8.21 -13.84 -11.00
CA VAL A 41 8.47 -12.48 -11.48
C VAL A 41 7.20 -11.62 -11.42
N GLN A 42 6.03 -12.16 -11.80
CA GLN A 42 4.76 -11.42 -11.69
C GLN A 42 4.46 -11.05 -10.24
N VAL A 43 4.60 -11.99 -9.30
CA VAL A 43 4.40 -11.73 -7.87
C VAL A 43 5.35 -10.64 -7.38
N ALA A 44 6.63 -10.74 -7.69
CA ALA A 44 7.62 -9.73 -7.30
C ALA A 44 7.33 -8.33 -7.86
N VAL A 45 6.82 -8.24 -9.10
CA VAL A 45 6.40 -6.97 -9.70
C VAL A 45 5.19 -6.39 -8.97
N LEU A 46 4.20 -7.21 -8.62
CA LEU A 46 3.01 -6.78 -7.89
C LEU A 46 3.38 -6.27 -6.48
N GLU A 47 4.22 -7.01 -5.75
CA GLU A 47 4.71 -6.60 -4.43
C GLU A 47 5.49 -5.29 -4.50
N LEU A 48 6.40 -5.15 -5.47
CA LEU A 48 7.18 -3.93 -5.64
C LEU A 48 6.30 -2.72 -5.97
N ARG A 49 5.25 -2.90 -6.77
CA ARG A 49 4.26 -1.85 -7.06
C ARG A 49 3.49 -1.45 -5.81
N LYS A 50 3.01 -2.44 -5.03
CA LYS A 50 2.27 -2.18 -3.79
C LYS A 50 3.09 -1.29 -2.86
N VAL A 51 4.33 -1.71 -2.55
CA VAL A 51 5.23 -0.95 -1.66
C VAL A 51 5.52 0.45 -2.19
N ARG A 52 5.74 0.61 -3.50
CA ARG A 52 6.00 1.94 -4.09
C ARG A 52 4.78 2.85 -4.03
N ASN A 53 3.59 2.31 -4.25
CA ASN A 53 2.34 3.07 -4.18
C ASN A 53 2.05 3.52 -2.75
N GLU A 54 2.22 2.61 -1.78
CA GLU A 54 2.10 2.93 -0.34
C GLU A 54 3.12 4.01 0.08
N ALA A 55 4.38 3.87 -0.34
CA ALA A 55 5.41 4.87 -0.05
C ALA A 55 5.09 6.24 -0.67
N ALA A 56 4.56 6.27 -1.90
CA ALA A 56 4.15 7.51 -2.54
C ALA A 56 2.94 8.16 -1.82
N ALA A 57 1.95 7.36 -1.41
CA ALA A 57 0.81 7.84 -0.65
C ALA A 57 1.22 8.41 0.72
N LEU A 58 2.11 7.71 1.45
CA LEU A 58 2.68 8.20 2.70
C LEU A 58 3.52 9.47 2.51
N ALA A 59 4.27 9.57 1.40
CA ALA A 59 5.04 10.78 1.11
C ALA A 59 4.12 11.99 0.86
N ALA A 60 3.01 11.78 0.14
CA ALA A 60 2.00 12.81 -0.10
C ALA A 60 1.29 13.23 1.20
N GLU A 61 0.88 12.27 2.03
CA GLU A 61 0.30 12.51 3.34
C GLU A 61 1.26 13.31 4.24
N ASN A 62 2.52 12.89 4.33
CA ASN A 62 3.56 13.59 5.11
C ASN A 62 3.78 15.03 4.60
N ALA A 63 3.72 15.27 3.30
CA ALA A 63 3.79 16.61 2.73
C ALA A 63 2.58 17.47 3.14
N GLY A 64 1.37 16.88 3.15
CA GLY A 64 0.16 17.52 3.63
C GLY A 64 0.22 17.89 5.12
N ILE A 65 0.69 16.97 5.96
CA ILE A 65 0.89 17.21 7.40
C ILE A 65 1.88 18.36 7.63
N LYS A 66 3.02 18.36 6.93
CA LYS A 66 4.01 19.44 7.03
C LYS A 66 3.42 20.79 6.61
N ALA A 67 2.66 20.83 5.52
CA ALA A 67 1.99 22.05 5.08
C ALA A 67 0.96 22.56 6.12
N ALA A 68 0.20 21.67 6.76
CA ALA A 68 -0.74 22.03 7.82
C ALA A 68 -0.01 22.58 9.07
N ILE A 69 1.13 21.99 9.44
CA ILE A 69 1.98 22.48 10.53
C ILE A 69 2.53 23.87 10.19
N ASP A 70 3.09 24.06 8.99
CA ASP A 70 3.65 25.34 8.54
C ASP A 70 2.58 26.45 8.47
N ALA A 71 1.35 26.10 8.11
CA ALA A 71 0.22 27.03 8.14
C ALA A 71 -0.13 27.42 9.59
N THR A 72 -0.17 26.44 10.49
CA THR A 72 -0.47 26.67 11.92
C THR A 72 0.60 27.54 12.58
N ILE A 73 1.89 27.29 12.31
CA ILE A 73 2.98 28.10 12.86
C ILE A 73 2.89 29.55 12.36
N ARG A 74 2.64 29.76 11.06
CA ARG A 74 2.49 31.11 10.49
C ARG A 74 1.31 31.86 11.12
N TRP A 75 0.21 31.16 11.39
CA TRP A 75 -0.92 31.71 12.12
C TRP A 75 -0.53 32.14 13.54
N GLN A 76 0.13 31.27 14.31
CA GLN A 76 0.56 31.55 15.69
C GLN A 76 1.53 32.74 15.78
N GLN A 77 2.36 32.93 14.76
CA GLN A 77 3.34 34.02 14.68
C GLN A 77 2.74 35.32 14.13
N SER A 78 1.49 35.30 13.65
CA SER A 78 0.83 36.52 13.21
C SER A 78 0.54 37.43 14.40
N THR A 79 0.87 38.71 14.27
CA THR A 79 0.58 39.76 15.27
C THR A 79 -0.83 40.33 15.11
N ASP A 80 -1.70 39.65 14.38
CA ASP A 80 -3.04 40.12 14.05
C ASP A 80 -4.03 39.75 15.18
N PRO A 81 -4.59 40.74 15.91
CA PRO A 81 -5.51 40.50 17.02
C PRO A 81 -6.88 39.97 16.58
N GLU A 82 -7.23 39.99 15.29
CA GLU A 82 -8.47 39.40 14.76
C GLU A 82 -8.33 37.93 14.35
N ASN A 83 -7.13 37.36 14.45
CA ASN A 83 -6.88 36.00 14.01
C ASN A 83 -7.35 34.99 15.06
N VAL A 84 -8.65 34.66 15.06
CA VAL A 84 -9.30 33.80 16.07
C VAL A 84 -9.43 32.31 15.66
N GLU A 85 -8.97 31.94 14.46
CA GLU A 85 -9.13 30.56 13.95
C GLU A 85 -8.07 29.61 14.53
N SER A 86 -8.50 28.63 15.34
CA SER A 86 -7.64 27.98 16.34
C SER A 86 -6.66 26.91 15.81
N VAL A 87 -5.82 26.39 16.72
CA VAL A 87 -5.04 25.14 16.62
C VAL A 87 -5.89 23.92 16.16
N ARG A 88 -7.23 24.03 16.06
CA ARG A 88 -8.12 23.04 15.43
C ARG A 88 -7.69 22.59 14.05
N MET A 89 -6.96 23.43 13.28
CA MET A 89 -6.46 23.02 11.96
C MET A 89 -5.65 21.71 12.01
N LEU A 90 -4.99 21.40 13.14
CA LEU A 90 -4.24 20.15 13.31
C LEU A 90 -5.08 19.00 13.86
N VAL A 91 -6.17 19.29 14.58
CA VAL A 91 -7.03 18.27 15.22
C VAL A 91 -7.79 17.45 14.17
N ASP A 92 -8.14 18.07 13.04
CA ASP A 92 -8.92 17.43 11.98
C ASP A 92 -8.06 16.86 10.83
N VAL A 93 -6.72 16.95 10.92
CA VAL A 93 -5.82 16.37 9.89
C VAL A 93 -5.99 14.86 9.87
N LYS A 94 -6.43 14.34 8.73
CA LYS A 94 -6.59 12.91 8.50
C LYS A 94 -5.32 12.31 7.93
N THR A 95 -5.10 11.03 8.24
CA THR A 95 -4.00 10.21 7.73
C THR A 95 -4.51 9.00 6.95
N PRO A 96 -5.27 9.20 5.85
CA PRO A 96 -5.92 8.11 5.13
C PRO A 96 -4.95 7.06 4.57
N ALA A 97 -3.73 7.44 4.17
CA ALA A 97 -2.74 6.48 3.68
C ALA A 97 -2.25 5.58 4.84
N THR A 98 -2.03 6.18 6.01
CA THR A 98 -1.71 5.42 7.23
C THR A 98 -2.85 4.49 7.63
N GLU A 99 -4.11 4.95 7.59
CA GLU A 99 -5.28 4.12 7.92
C GLU A 99 -5.42 2.91 6.98
N VAL A 100 -5.19 3.10 5.67
CA VAL A 100 -5.21 2.00 4.69
C VAL A 100 -4.13 0.95 4.99
N ILE A 101 -2.91 1.39 5.31
CA ILE A 101 -1.81 0.47 5.65
C ILE A 101 -2.12 -0.28 6.95
N LEU A 102 -2.62 0.42 7.98
CA LEU A 102 -2.99 -0.20 9.24
C LEU A 102 -4.08 -1.25 9.04
N ALA A 103 -5.11 -0.95 8.24
CA ALA A 103 -6.17 -1.89 7.90
C ALA A 103 -5.63 -3.13 7.17
N ASP A 104 -4.69 -2.95 6.23
CA ASP A 104 -4.08 -4.08 5.55
C ASP A 104 -3.24 -4.97 6.49
N VAL A 105 -2.47 -4.36 7.40
CA VAL A 105 -1.70 -5.10 8.42
C VAL A 105 -2.63 -5.87 9.36
N MET A 106 -3.71 -5.25 9.83
CA MET A 106 -4.72 -5.91 10.66
C MET A 106 -5.38 -7.08 9.92
N ALA A 107 -5.76 -6.88 8.66
CA ALA A 107 -6.35 -7.92 7.83
C ALA A 107 -5.40 -9.11 7.60
N GLN A 108 -4.10 -8.84 7.36
CA GLN A 108 -3.09 -9.89 7.28
C GLN A 108 -2.92 -10.65 8.61
N GLY A 109 -2.99 -9.95 9.74
CA GLY A 109 -2.97 -10.57 11.07
C GLY A 109 -4.14 -11.53 11.28
N VAL A 110 -5.35 -11.16 10.86
CA VAL A 110 -6.53 -12.04 10.87
C VAL A 110 -6.32 -13.28 10.01
N GLU A 111 -5.81 -13.11 8.79
CA GLU A 111 -5.55 -14.22 7.86
C GLU A 111 -4.46 -15.17 8.39
N MET A 112 -3.42 -14.65 9.04
CA MET A 112 -2.36 -15.44 9.65
C MET A 112 -2.86 -16.20 10.88
N PHE A 113 -3.63 -15.53 11.74
CA PHE A 113 -4.24 -16.15 12.91
C PHE A 113 -5.19 -17.29 12.52
N ALA A 114 -6.02 -17.10 11.50
CA ALA A 114 -6.93 -18.13 11.02
C ALA A 114 -6.19 -19.37 10.47
N LYS A 115 -5.04 -19.17 9.81
CA LYS A 115 -4.20 -20.29 9.34
C LYS A 115 -3.57 -21.07 10.49
N GLU A 116 -3.07 -20.38 11.52
CA GLU A 116 -2.37 -21.00 12.65
C GLU A 116 -3.32 -21.74 13.59
N MET A 117 -4.50 -21.17 13.86
CA MET A 117 -5.42 -21.74 14.84
C MET A 117 -6.09 -23.04 14.38
N HIS A 118 -5.93 -23.44 13.11
CA HIS A 118 -6.65 -24.56 12.49
C HIS A 118 -8.16 -24.55 12.84
N ALA A 119 -8.70 -23.35 13.08
CA ALA A 119 -9.96 -23.21 13.79
C ALA A 119 -11.11 -23.68 12.91
N ASP A 120 -12.14 -24.25 13.54
CA ASP A 120 -13.47 -24.50 12.95
C ASP A 120 -14.19 -23.20 12.53
N ILE A 121 -13.60 -22.03 12.82
CA ILE A 121 -13.93 -20.77 12.15
C ILE A 121 -13.62 -20.99 10.69
N SER A 122 -14.67 -21.05 9.86
CA SER A 122 -14.55 -21.17 8.42
C SER A 122 -13.47 -20.20 7.96
N GLY A 123 -12.38 -20.71 7.37
CA GLY A 123 -11.30 -19.83 6.89
C GLY A 123 -11.83 -18.79 5.90
N ASP A 124 -13.01 -19.02 5.33
CA ASP A 124 -13.77 -18.05 4.55
C ASP A 124 -14.28 -16.87 5.39
N ASP A 125 -14.79 -17.11 6.60
CA ASP A 125 -15.30 -16.05 7.49
C ASP A 125 -14.16 -15.09 7.91
N ALA A 126 -12.98 -15.64 8.20
CA ALA A 126 -11.79 -14.85 8.50
C ALA A 126 -11.31 -14.04 7.29
N ARG A 127 -11.35 -14.62 6.09
CA ARG A 127 -11.05 -13.91 4.83
C ARG A 127 -12.06 -12.80 4.55
N GLU A 128 -13.33 -13.05 4.81
CA GLU A 128 -14.39 -12.06 4.64
C GLU A 128 -14.20 -10.89 5.62
N PHE A 129 -13.95 -11.18 6.90
CA PHE A 129 -13.67 -10.15 7.90
C PHE A 129 -12.43 -9.32 7.54
N ALA A 130 -11.35 -9.97 7.11
CA ALA A 130 -10.14 -9.30 6.62
C ALA A 130 -10.43 -8.39 5.41
N ALA A 131 -11.30 -8.81 4.48
CA ALA A 131 -11.72 -7.99 3.35
C ALA A 131 -12.57 -6.77 3.80
N GLN A 132 -13.45 -6.95 4.80
CA GLN A 132 -14.24 -5.86 5.37
C GLN A 132 -13.35 -4.80 6.04
N ILE A 133 -12.32 -5.21 6.78
CA ILE A 133 -11.32 -4.29 7.38
C ILE A 133 -10.67 -3.42 6.29
N ARG A 134 -10.18 -4.04 5.20
CA ARG A 134 -9.55 -3.30 4.09
C ARG A 134 -10.52 -2.34 3.41
N LYS A 135 -11.77 -2.74 3.21
CA LYS A 135 -12.80 -1.90 2.57
C LYS A 135 -13.17 -0.70 3.43
N GLY A 136 -13.27 -0.87 4.75
CA GLY A 136 -13.62 0.20 5.68
C GLY A 136 -12.61 1.35 5.70
N ALA A 137 -11.33 1.07 5.45
CA ALA A 137 -10.29 2.10 5.37
C ALA A 137 -10.20 2.81 4.01
N GLN A 138 -10.91 2.34 2.99
CA GLN A 138 -10.96 2.94 1.65
C GLN A 138 -12.14 3.91 1.46
N SER A 139 -13.08 3.92 2.41
CA SER A 139 -14.26 4.82 2.46
C SER A 139 -13.98 6.12 3.20
#